data_AF-A0A9K3KRT7-F1
#
_entry.id   AF-A0A9K3KRT7-F1
#
_cell.length_a   1.000
_cell.length_b   1.000
_cell.length_c   1.000
_cell.angle_alpha   90.00
_cell.angle_beta   90.00
_cell.angle_gamma   90.00
#
_symmetry.space_group_name_H-M   'P 1'
#
loop_
_entity.id
_entity.type
_entity.pdbx_description
1 polymer ?
#
loop_
_entity_poly.entity_id
_entity_poly.type
_entity_poly.pdbx_seq_one_letter_code
_entity_poly.pdbx_strand_id
1 'polypeptide(L)'
;MTERLQSTTVDSSRVEPLLPLPSKQQQQSCIILGVTCSPKLHDPSEVMTILTTSLKALFGELESYSFGMKVYKHKHNNNNNNNNNDDDDDFVIECPLESADAIRAALTMPKLPPFLEEGSVYYCFDTHSPISFQ
;
A
#
# COMPACT_ATOMS: atom_id res chain seq x y z
N MET A 1 25.50 1.99 79.27
CA MET A 1 25.67 0.58 78.87
C MET A 1 24.53 0.31 77.87
N THR A 2 24.83 0.38 76.57
CA THR A 2 24.85 -0.75 75.58
C THR A 2 23.43 -1.04 75.04
N GLU A 3 23.03 -1.03 73.76
CA GLU A 3 23.56 -1.02 72.37
C GLU A 3 22.45 -0.41 71.43
N ARG A 4 22.66 0.31 70.30
CA ARG A 4 23.03 -0.12 68.91
C ARG A 4 22.14 -1.31 68.41
N LEU A 5 21.38 -1.32 67.29
CA LEU A 5 21.50 -0.81 65.91
C LEU A 5 20.16 -0.92 65.09
N GLN A 6 20.01 -0.03 64.09
CA GLN A 6 19.50 -0.21 62.69
C GLN A 6 18.06 -0.66 62.37
N SER A 7 17.34 0.13 61.56
CA SER A 7 17.26 -0.10 60.09
C SER A 7 16.40 0.97 59.39
N THR A 8 16.97 1.54 58.32
CA THR A 8 16.40 2.53 57.41
C THR A 8 15.57 1.83 56.35
N THR A 9 14.28 2.14 56.25
CA THR A 9 13.46 1.71 55.11
C THR A 9 13.65 2.69 53.96
N VAL A 10 14.28 2.20 52.89
CA VAL A 10 14.33 2.85 51.58
C VAL A 10 12.96 2.74 50.93
N ASP A 11 12.20 3.83 50.88
CA ASP A 11 11.03 3.94 50.01
C ASP A 11 11.48 4.58 48.70
N SER A 12 11.84 3.73 47.74
CA SER A 12 12.19 4.13 46.39
C SER A 12 11.86 2.98 45.47
N SER A 13 10.69 3.05 44.83
CA SER A 13 10.45 2.51 43.49
C SER A 13 9.14 3.06 42.95
N ARG A 14 9.27 4.26 42.37
CA ARG A 14 8.49 4.82 41.26
C ARG A 14 7.92 3.70 40.37
N VAL A 15 6.62 3.47 40.46
CA VAL A 15 5.89 2.62 39.51
C VAL A 15 5.57 3.50 38.30
N GLU A 16 6.45 3.47 37.31
CA GLU A 16 6.14 4.02 35.99
C GLU A 16 5.20 3.02 35.29
N PRO A 17 3.97 3.39 34.90
CA PRO A 17 3.17 2.53 34.07
C PRO A 17 3.85 2.45 32.70
N LEU A 18 4.50 1.33 32.43
CA LEU A 18 4.91 0.93 31.09
C LEU A 18 3.68 1.02 30.17
N LEU A 19 3.62 2.08 29.37
CA LEU A 19 2.71 2.15 28.24
C LEU A 19 2.94 0.90 27.39
N PRO A 20 1.89 0.16 26.99
CA PRO A 20 2.04 -0.91 26.02
C PRO A 20 2.64 -0.32 24.75
N LEU A 21 3.84 -0.77 24.40
CA LEU A 21 4.39 -0.58 23.06
C LEU A 21 3.32 -1.04 22.05
N PRO A 22 2.97 -0.24 21.03
CA PRO A 22 2.08 -0.71 19.97
C PRO A 22 2.69 -1.99 19.39
N SER A 23 1.91 -3.05 19.54
CA SER A 23 2.32 -4.42 19.31
C SER A 23 2.44 -4.68 17.81
N LYS A 24 3.49 -5.43 17.46
CA LYS A 24 3.74 -6.07 16.16
C LYS A 24 4.08 -5.12 15.02
N GLN A 25 5.38 -4.93 14.80
CA GLN A 25 5.92 -4.88 13.44
C GLN A 25 5.64 -6.24 12.78
N GLN A 26 4.40 -6.44 12.31
CA GLN A 26 4.14 -7.44 11.28
C GLN A 26 5.04 -7.02 10.11
N GLN A 27 5.99 -7.89 9.75
CA GLN A 27 6.65 -7.83 8.46
C GLN A 27 5.53 -7.90 7.42
N GLN A 28 5.03 -6.73 6.99
CA GLN A 28 4.01 -6.64 5.97
C GLN A 28 4.71 -7.07 4.68
N SER A 29 4.49 -8.32 4.27
CA SER A 29 4.94 -8.81 2.97
C SER A 29 4.32 -7.90 1.91
N CYS A 30 5.15 -7.16 1.18
CA CYS A 30 4.69 -6.34 0.05
C CYS A 30 4.52 -7.23 -1.18
N ILE A 31 3.53 -6.92 -2.01
CA ILE A 31 3.30 -7.53 -3.32
C ILE A 31 3.34 -6.43 -4.38
N ILE A 32 3.79 -6.83 -5.57
CA ILE A 32 3.86 -5.99 -6.76
C ILE A 32 2.77 -6.46 -7.73
N LEU A 33 1.91 -5.56 -8.18
CA LEU A 33 0.87 -5.80 -9.17
C LEU A 33 1.17 -5.00 -10.44
N GLY A 34 1.23 -5.68 -11.58
CA GLY A 34 1.26 -5.05 -12.90
C GLY A 34 -0.14 -4.59 -13.29
N VAL A 35 -0.27 -3.39 -13.83
CA VAL A 35 -1.55 -2.82 -14.24
C VAL A 35 -1.44 -2.18 -15.62
N THR A 36 -2.31 -2.61 -16.51
CA THR A 36 -2.55 -1.96 -17.80
C THR A 36 -3.87 -1.18 -17.75
N CYS A 37 -3.95 -0.09 -18.52
CA CYS A 37 -5.10 0.81 -18.49
C CYS A 37 -5.55 1.21 -19.90
N SER A 38 -6.86 1.15 -20.16
CA SER A 38 -7.47 1.61 -21.41
C SER A 38 -8.67 2.53 -21.13
N PRO A 39 -8.67 3.80 -21.57
CA PRO A 39 -7.60 4.45 -22.34
C PRO A 39 -6.33 4.68 -21.51
N LYS A 40 -5.20 4.84 -22.20
CA LYS A 40 -3.87 4.92 -21.61
C LYS A 40 -3.73 6.17 -20.74
N LEU A 41 -3.43 5.97 -19.45
CA LEU A 41 -3.07 7.05 -18.53
C LEU A 41 -1.58 7.39 -18.70
N HIS A 42 -1.23 8.65 -18.46
CA HIS A 42 0.15 9.12 -18.65
C HIS A 42 0.91 9.27 -17.33
N ASP A 43 0.19 9.64 -16.27
CA ASP A 43 0.75 9.98 -14.97
C ASP A 43 0.36 8.91 -13.92
N PRO A 44 1.32 8.28 -13.21
CA PRO A 44 1.02 7.36 -12.11
C PRO A 44 0.19 8.01 -10.99
N SER A 45 0.22 9.34 -10.88
CA SER A 45 -0.60 10.10 -9.93
C SER A 45 -2.09 9.99 -10.23
N GLU A 46 -2.47 9.87 -11.51
CA GLU A 46 -3.86 9.65 -11.94
C GLU A 46 -4.34 8.28 -11.46
N VAL A 47 -3.54 7.23 -11.70
CA VAL A 47 -3.81 5.86 -11.24
C VAL A 47 -3.92 5.81 -9.71
N MET A 48 -3.00 6.46 -9.00
CA MET A 48 -3.04 6.57 -7.53
C MET A 48 -4.32 7.26 -7.05
N THR A 49 -4.76 8.32 -7.75
CA THR A 49 -5.97 9.05 -7.41
C THR A 49 -7.23 8.23 -7.66
N ILE A 50 -7.30 7.51 -8.78
CA ILE A 50 -8.40 6.60 -9.11
C ILE A 50 -8.47 5.49 -8.06
N LEU A 51 -7.35 4.84 -7.74
CA LEU A 51 -7.27 3.80 -6.71
C LEU A 51 -7.75 4.32 -5.36
N THR A 52 -7.25 5.47 -4.92
CA THR A 52 -7.63 6.09 -3.65
C THR A 52 -9.12 6.41 -3.60
N THR A 53 -9.65 6.98 -4.68
CA THR A 53 -11.09 7.32 -4.79
C THR A 53 -11.96 6.06 -4.77
N SER A 54 -11.52 5.02 -5.47
CA SER A 54 -12.22 3.74 -5.60
C SER A 54 -12.21 2.95 -4.28
N LEU A 55 -11.05 2.85 -3.62
CA LEU A 55 -10.92 2.22 -2.30
C LEU A 55 -11.80 2.93 -1.28
N LYS A 56 -11.80 4.27 -1.28
CA LYS A 56 -12.68 5.06 -0.40
C LYS A 56 -14.16 4.82 -0.69
N ALA A 57 -14.54 4.67 -1.96
CA ALA A 57 -15.93 4.41 -2.34
C ALA A 57 -16.40 3.00 -1.95
N LEU A 58 -15.52 1.99 -2.02
CA LEU A 58 -15.84 0.61 -1.71
C LEU A 58 -15.79 0.29 -0.22
N PHE A 59 -14.77 0.79 0.49
CA PHE A 59 -14.45 0.38 1.87
C PHE A 59 -14.59 1.51 2.89
N GLY A 60 -14.79 2.77 2.46
CA GLY A 60 -14.95 3.93 3.34
C GLY A 60 -13.63 4.45 3.91
N GLU A 61 -13.04 3.71 4.87
CA GLU A 61 -11.78 4.08 5.50
C GLU A 61 -10.58 3.63 4.65
N LEU A 62 -9.71 4.60 4.31
CA LEU A 62 -8.60 4.37 3.39
C LEU A 62 -7.35 3.80 4.09
N GLU A 63 -7.14 4.14 5.38
CA GLU A 63 -5.89 3.86 6.10
C GLU A 63 -5.49 2.38 6.11
N SER A 64 -6.45 1.46 6.14
CA SER A 64 -6.17 0.02 6.18
C SER A 64 -5.63 -0.53 4.85
N TYR A 65 -5.85 0.17 3.73
CA TYR A 65 -5.57 -0.35 2.39
C TYR A 65 -4.61 0.52 1.58
N SER A 66 -4.47 1.81 1.90
CA SER A 66 -3.54 2.71 1.22
C SER A 66 -2.20 2.87 1.94
N PHE A 67 -2.06 2.39 3.17
CA PHE A 67 -0.83 2.57 3.93
C PHE A 67 0.33 1.84 3.24
N GLY A 68 1.34 2.60 2.81
CA GLY A 68 2.50 2.05 2.10
C GLY A 68 2.26 1.72 0.63
N MET A 69 1.08 2.02 0.07
CA MET A 69 0.82 1.83 -1.36
C MET A 69 1.61 2.84 -2.21
N LYS A 70 2.25 2.37 -3.27
CA LYS A 70 3.00 3.19 -4.22
C LYS A 70 2.71 2.76 -5.64
N VAL A 71 2.57 3.73 -6.53
CA VAL A 71 2.34 3.51 -7.96
C VAL A 71 3.51 4.07 -8.73
N TYR A 72 4.08 3.26 -9.61
CA TYR A 72 5.19 3.62 -10.46
C TYR A 72 4.81 3.38 -11.91
N LYS A 73 5.37 4.17 -12.82
CA LYS A 73 5.31 3.86 -14.24
C LYS A 73 6.29 2.72 -14.53
N HIS A 74 5.87 1.69 -15.24
CA HIS A 74 6.79 0.63 -15.64
C HIS A 74 7.84 1.23 -16.58
N LYS A 75 9.11 1.23 -16.17
CA LYS A 75 10.20 1.69 -17.02
C LYS A 75 10.73 0.48 -17.76
N HIS A 76 10.15 0.20 -18.93
CA HIS A 76 10.62 -0.88 -19.79
C HIS A 76 12.11 -0.65 -20.09
N ASN A 77 12.98 -1.46 -19.48
CA ASN A 77 14.42 -1.41 -19.73
C ASN A 77 14.67 -2.05 -21.08
N ASN A 78 14.70 -1.20 -22.11
CA ASN A 78 14.74 -1.57 -23.52
C ASN A 78 16.15 -2.04 -23.93
N ASN A 79 16.65 -3.12 -23.32
CA ASN A 79 18.00 -3.62 -23.54
C ASN A 79 18.07 -5.09 -23.95
N ASN A 80 17.00 -5.66 -24.50
CA ASN A 80 17.11 -6.96 -25.14
C ASN A 80 16.26 -7.07 -26.41
N ASN A 81 16.99 -7.31 -27.49
CA ASN A 81 16.54 -7.40 -28.86
C ASN A 81 15.98 -8.82 -29.08
N ASN A 82 14.70 -9.08 -28.73
CA ASN A 82 14.02 -10.29 -29.23
C ASN A 82 12.48 -10.24 -29.06
N ASN A 83 11.82 -10.11 -30.21
CA ASN A 83 10.50 -10.62 -30.62
C ASN A 83 9.41 -10.92 -29.57
N ASN A 84 8.30 -10.19 -29.76
CA ASN A 84 6.90 -10.60 -29.56
C ASN A 84 6.52 -11.11 -28.17
N ASN A 85 6.13 -10.18 -27.28
CA ASN A 85 5.01 -10.29 -26.34
C ASN A 85 4.74 -8.89 -25.77
N ASP A 86 3.84 -8.13 -26.40
CA ASP A 86 3.34 -6.81 -25.96
C ASP A 86 2.41 -6.96 -24.74
N ASP A 87 2.93 -7.46 -23.62
CA ASP A 87 2.27 -7.31 -22.30
C ASP A 87 3.07 -6.29 -21.49
N ASP A 88 3.17 -5.08 -22.05
CA ASP A 88 3.77 -3.93 -21.37
C ASP A 88 2.80 -3.43 -20.29
N ASP A 89 2.99 -3.86 -19.04
CA ASP A 89 2.36 -3.20 -17.89
C ASP A 89 2.62 -1.69 -18.00
N ASP A 90 1.56 -0.87 -17.99
CA ASP A 90 1.74 0.59 -18.04
C ASP A 90 2.21 1.13 -16.67
N PHE A 91 1.72 0.49 -15.61
CA PHE A 91 1.95 0.88 -14.23
C PHE A 91 2.22 -0.34 -13.35
N VAL A 92 2.92 -0.09 -12.25
CA VAL A 92 3.26 -1.07 -11.24
C VAL A 92 2.80 -0.54 -9.88
N ILE A 93 2.01 -1.33 -9.16
CA ILE A 93 1.51 -1.00 -7.82
C ILE A 93 2.23 -1.87 -6.80
N GLU A 94 2.97 -1.24 -5.90
CA GLU A 94 3.53 -1.88 -4.71
C GLU A 94 2.57 -1.63 -3.54
N CYS A 95 2.13 -2.70 -2.86
CA CYS A 95 1.19 -2.60 -1.75
C CYS A 95 1.39 -3.73 -0.75
N PRO A 96 0.87 -3.61 0.49
CA PRO A 96 0.81 -4.72 1.42
C PRO A 96 -0.01 -5.88 0.82
N LEU A 97 0.40 -7.13 1.06
CA LEU A 97 -0.30 -8.31 0.57
C LEU A 97 -1.78 -8.33 0.98
N GLU A 98 -2.08 -7.88 2.20
CA GLU A 98 -3.46 -7.78 2.73
C GLU A 98 -4.33 -6.79 1.95
N SER A 99 -3.72 -5.83 1.26
CA SER A 99 -4.42 -4.81 0.47
C SER A 99 -4.59 -5.22 -1.00
N ALA A 100 -3.98 -6.33 -1.45
CA ALA A 100 -3.96 -6.73 -2.86
C ALA A 100 -5.36 -6.99 -3.41
N ASP A 101 -6.20 -7.70 -2.66
CA ASP A 101 -7.57 -8.02 -3.10
C ASP A 101 -8.46 -6.78 -3.10
N ALA A 102 -8.26 -5.87 -2.14
CA ALA A 102 -8.95 -4.58 -2.12
C ALA A 102 -8.56 -3.71 -3.33
N ILE A 103 -7.28 -3.70 -3.72
CA ILE A 103 -6.78 -2.99 -4.90
C ILE A 103 -7.35 -3.59 -6.19
N ARG A 104 -7.38 -4.92 -6.32
CA ARG A 104 -8.01 -5.60 -7.47
C ARG A 104 -9.50 -5.27 -7.58
N ALA A 105 -10.21 -5.28 -6.45
CA ALA A 105 -11.63 -4.90 -6.42
C ALA A 105 -11.83 -3.43 -6.83
N ALA A 106 -10.98 -2.52 -6.34
CA ALA A 106 -11.00 -1.10 -6.68
C ALA A 106 -10.74 -0.84 -8.17
N LEU A 107 -9.87 -1.63 -8.81
CA LEU A 107 -9.57 -1.52 -10.24
C LEU A 107 -10.65 -2.16 -11.13
N THR A 108 -11.41 -3.13 -10.61
CA THR A 108 -12.52 -3.76 -11.33
C THR A 108 -13.71 -2.82 -11.49
N MET A 109 -13.98 -1.97 -10.49
CA MET A 109 -15.04 -0.96 -10.53
C MET A 109 -14.48 0.42 -10.17
N PRO A 110 -13.70 1.04 -11.08
CA PRO A 110 -13.02 2.28 -10.77
C PRO A 110 -14.03 3.41 -10.61
N LYS A 111 -13.94 4.12 -9.47
CA LYS A 111 -14.61 5.39 -9.28
C LYS A 111 -13.67 6.51 -9.72
N LEU A 112 -13.99 7.12 -10.86
CA LEU A 112 -13.21 8.21 -11.41
C LEU A 112 -13.34 9.47 -10.54
N PRO A 113 -12.24 10.23 -10.35
CA PRO A 113 -12.32 11.55 -9.76
C PRO A 113 -12.97 12.54 -10.73
N PRO A 114 -13.59 13.64 -10.25
CA PRO A 114 -14.36 14.57 -11.09
C PRO A 114 -13.61 15.15 -12.29
N PHE A 115 -12.29 15.31 -12.20
CA PHE A 115 -11.47 15.84 -13.29
C PHE A 115 -11.18 14.82 -14.40
N LEU A 116 -11.47 13.53 -14.18
CA LEU A 116 -11.41 12.46 -15.20
C LEU A 116 -12.82 12.01 -15.65
N GLU A 117 -13.88 12.51 -15.03
CA GLU A 117 -15.27 12.25 -15.45
C GLU A 117 -15.68 13.11 -16.67
N GLU A 118 -14.78 13.95 -17.20
CA GLU A 118 -15.03 14.76 -18.40
C GLU A 118 -15.02 13.89 -19.66
N GLY A 119 -16.20 13.39 -20.01
CA GLY A 119 -16.47 12.62 -21.21
C GLY A 119 -16.98 11.21 -20.89
N SER A 120 -17.73 10.61 -21.81
CA SER A 120 -18.21 9.22 -21.69
C SER A 120 -17.07 8.20 -21.87
N VAL A 121 -15.94 8.44 -21.22
CA VAL A 121 -14.72 7.64 -21.29
C VAL A 121 -14.74 6.65 -20.14
N TYR A 122 -14.79 5.37 -20.49
CA TYR A 122 -14.72 4.29 -19.53
C TYR A 122 -13.27 3.82 -19.43
N TYR A 123 -12.73 3.83 -18.21
CA TYR A 123 -11.41 3.29 -17.92
C TYR A 123 -11.53 1.83 -17.51
N CYS A 124 -10.84 0.96 -18.22
CA CYS A 124 -10.66 -0.45 -17.91
C CYS A 124 -9.24 -0.66 -17.39
N PHE A 125 -9.13 -1.33 -16.24
CA PHE A 125 -7.85 -1.69 -15.63
C PHE A 125 -7.74 -3.21 -15.57
N ASP A 126 -6.70 -3.75 -16.19
CA ASP A 126 -6.38 -5.17 -16.08
C ASP A 126 -5.17 -5.35 -15.18
N THR A 127 -5.33 -6.19 -14.15
CA THR A 127 -4.26 -6.49 -13.20
C THR A 127 -3.59 -7.81 -13.55
N HIS A 128 -2.28 -7.79 -13.75
CA HIS A 128 -1.48 -8.99 -13.94
C HIS A 128 -0.90 -9.47 -12.61
N SER A 129 -0.83 -10.80 -12.44
CA SER A 129 -0.34 -11.47 -11.22
C SER A 129 1.13 -11.13 -10.92
N PRO A 130 1.59 -11.28 -9.67
CA PRO A 130 2.83 -10.65 -9.22
C PRO A 130 4.06 -11.09 -10.02
N ILE A 131 4.86 -10.10 -10.42
CA ILE A 131 6.21 -10.29 -10.96
C ILE A 131 7.05 -10.88 -9.81
N SER A 132 7.17 -12.21 -9.78
CA SER A 132 8.07 -12.90 -8.87
C SER A 132 9.48 -12.74 -9.41
N PHE A 133 10.31 -11.91 -8.77
CA PHE A 133 11.74 -11.95 -9.03
C PHE A 133 12.27 -13.29 -8.46
N GLN A 134 12.57 -14.24 -9.34
CA GLN A 134 13.39 -15.41 -9.01
C GLN A 134 14.86 -15.02 -8.87
#